data_AF-A0A6A5KBA6-F1
#
_entry.id   AF-A0A6A5KBA6-F1
#
_cell.length_a   1.000
_cell.length_b   1.000
_cell.length_c   1.000
_cell.angle_alpha   90.00
_cell.angle_beta   90.00
_cell.angle_gamma   90.00
#
_symmetry.space_group_name_H-M   'P 1'
#
loop_
_entity.id
_entity.type
_entity.pdbx_description
1 polymer ?
#
loop_
_entity_poly.entity_id
_entity_poly.type
_entity_poly.pdbx_seq_one_letter_code
_entity_poly.pdbx_strand_id
1 'polypeptide(L)'
;MINTGNVDHISAQAKFYERHLDTMLSVHPPVLSHSDLPRKNILFKKAVDSEEVTIINWEVAGWYTSYQEYAIGFCTLEWNDDGPQYFEEFAGPWPKEASAMRMLYQNLWL
;
A
#
# COMPACT_ATOMS: atom_id res chain seq x y z
N MET A 1 1.10 -32.23 24.86
CA MET A 1 0.02 -32.12 23.85
C MET A 1 -0.79 -30.90 24.20
N ILE A 2 -0.71 -29.84 23.39
CA ILE A 2 -1.56 -28.66 23.58
C ILE A 2 -2.84 -28.94 22.80
N ASN A 3 -3.98 -28.91 23.50
CA ASN A 3 -5.29 -29.16 22.93
C ASN A 3 -5.66 -28.01 22.00
N THR A 4 -5.50 -28.18 20.68
CA THR A 4 -6.00 -27.25 19.67
C THR A 4 -7.48 -27.55 19.44
N GLY A 5 -8.31 -27.30 20.45
CA GLY A 5 -9.75 -27.26 20.27
C GLY A 5 -10.06 -26.28 19.15
N ASN A 6 -10.73 -26.75 18.10
CA ASN A 6 -11.07 -26.09 16.84
C ASN A 6 -10.91 -24.55 16.88
N VAL A 7 -9.67 -24.08 16.68
CA VAL A 7 -9.39 -22.65 16.71
C VAL A 7 -9.81 -22.15 15.35
N ASP A 8 -10.86 -21.33 15.31
CA ASP A 8 -11.17 -20.59 14.10
C ASP A 8 -9.94 -19.76 13.71
N HIS A 9 -9.28 -20.19 12.64
CA HIS A 9 -8.01 -19.63 12.18
C HIS A 9 -8.16 -18.15 11.80
N ILE A 10 -9.33 -17.75 11.29
CA ILE A 10 -9.66 -16.36 10.96
C ILE A 10 -9.68 -15.53 12.25
N SER A 11 -10.36 -16.02 13.28
CA SER A 11 -10.41 -15.38 14.60
C SER A 11 -9.03 -15.29 15.29
N ALA A 12 -8.15 -16.28 15.10
CA ALA A 12 -6.81 -16.26 15.69
C ALA A 12 -5.90 -15.21 15.05
N GLN A 13 -5.97 -15.07 13.72
CA GLN A 13 -5.18 -14.12 12.96
C GLN A 13 -5.67 -12.68 13.16
N ALA A 14 -6.98 -12.44 13.19
CA ALA A 14 -7.54 -11.13 13.51
C ALA A 14 -7.05 -10.64 14.89
N LYS A 15 -7.07 -11.52 15.90
CA LYS A 15 -6.54 -11.22 17.25
C LYS A 15 -5.03 -10.97 17.25
N PHE A 16 -4.28 -11.59 16.34
CA PHE A 16 -2.86 -11.28 16.19
C PHE A 16 -2.68 -9.83 15.70
N TYR A 17 -3.40 -9.42 14.67
CA TYR A 17 -3.32 -8.04 14.17
C TYR A 17 -3.77 -7.02 15.22
N GLU A 18 -4.86 -7.29 15.94
CA GLU A 18 -5.35 -6.43 17.02
C GLU A 18 -4.28 -6.13 18.09
N ARG A 19 -3.39 -7.09 18.40
CA ARG A 19 -2.34 -6.92 19.40
C ARG A 19 -1.05 -6.30 18.90
N HIS A 20 -0.81 -6.28 17.59
CA HIS A 20 0.52 -6.01 17.04
C HIS A 20 0.55 -4.97 15.94
N LEU A 21 -0.59 -4.58 15.35
CA LEU A 21 -0.62 -3.69 14.19
C LEU A 21 -0.03 -2.31 14.51
N ASP A 22 -0.26 -1.81 15.73
CA ASP A 22 0.30 -0.58 16.27
C ASP A 22 1.84 -0.62 16.41
N THR A 23 2.40 -1.79 16.69
CA THR A 23 3.87 -1.97 16.74
C THR A 23 4.49 -2.21 15.36
N MET A 24 3.72 -2.81 14.44
CA MET A 24 4.16 -3.09 13.07
C MET A 24 4.18 -1.82 12.21
N LEU A 25 3.20 -0.93 12.40
CA LEU A 25 3.08 0.34 11.70
C LEU A 25 3.55 1.47 12.61
N SER A 26 4.66 2.12 12.25
CA SER A 26 5.14 3.26 13.04
C SER A 26 4.18 4.44 12.99
N VAL A 27 4.27 5.33 13.97
CA VAL A 27 3.52 6.59 13.95
C VAL A 27 4.12 7.49 12.89
N HIS A 28 3.29 7.92 11.95
CA HIS A 28 3.67 8.77 10.82
C HIS A 28 2.70 9.95 10.69
N PRO A 29 3.16 11.12 10.23
CA PRO A 29 2.30 12.27 10.04
C PRO A 29 1.24 12.01 8.95
N PRO A 30 0.05 12.63 9.04
CA PRO A 30 -0.93 12.58 7.98
C PRO A 30 -0.46 13.41 6.78
N VAL A 31 -0.60 12.86 5.58
CA VAL A 31 -0.37 13.53 4.28
C VAL A 31 -1.55 13.26 3.36
N LEU A 32 -1.75 14.13 2.37
CA LEU A 32 -2.71 13.86 1.31
C LEU A 32 -2.16 12.75 0.40
N SER A 33 -2.80 11.59 0.40
CA SER A 33 -2.44 10.45 -0.45
C SER A 33 -3.56 10.15 -1.45
N HIS A 34 -3.18 9.72 -2.65
CA HIS A 34 -4.11 9.33 -3.70
C HIS A 34 -4.76 7.98 -3.38
N SER A 35 -4.00 7.04 -2.79
CA SER A 35 -4.43 5.71 -2.33
C SER A 35 -4.91 4.72 -3.40
N ASP A 36 -4.96 5.14 -4.66
CA ASP A 36 -5.13 4.28 -5.85
C ASP A 36 -4.32 4.87 -7.01
N LEU A 37 -2.98 4.89 -6.93
CA LEU A 37 -2.12 5.49 -7.98
C LEU A 37 -1.35 4.47 -8.86
N PRO A 38 -2.00 3.46 -9.45
CA PRO A 38 -1.38 2.66 -10.50
C PRO A 38 -1.23 3.48 -11.80
N ARG A 39 -0.36 3.04 -12.72
CA ARG A 39 -0.08 3.72 -14.00
C ARG A 39 -1.34 4.08 -14.81
N LYS A 40 -2.41 3.27 -14.74
CA LYS A 40 -3.70 3.56 -15.40
C LYS A 40 -4.35 4.88 -14.98
N ASN A 41 -3.99 5.40 -13.80
CA ASN A 41 -4.52 6.64 -13.23
C ASN A 41 -3.55 7.83 -13.44
N ILE A 42 -2.46 7.63 -14.18
CA ILE A 42 -1.48 8.67 -14.53
C ILE A 42 -1.52 8.87 -16.05
N LEU A 43 -2.05 10.00 -16.49
CA LEU A 43 -2.14 10.36 -17.90
C LEU A 43 -0.95 11.21 -18.30
N PHE A 44 -0.29 10.82 -19.39
CA PHE A 44 0.81 11.57 -19.98
C PHE A 44 0.37 12.17 -21.31
N LYS A 45 0.58 13.47 -21.48
CA LYS A 45 0.36 14.17 -22.74
C LYS A 45 1.63 14.89 -23.14
N LYS A 46 2.18 14.48 -24.28
CA LYS A 46 3.37 15.08 -24.87
C LYS A 46 2.95 16.10 -25.92
N ALA A 47 3.35 17.35 -25.73
CA ALA A 47 3.26 18.41 -26.73
C ALA A 47 4.64 18.68 -27.34
N VAL A 48 4.70 19.53 -28.36
CA VAL A 48 5.96 19.88 -29.06
C VAL A 48 7.00 20.46 -28.09
N ASP A 49 6.56 21.27 -27.11
CA ASP A 49 7.43 22.00 -26.19
C ASP A 49 7.13 21.72 -24.70
N SER A 50 6.25 20.76 -24.37
CA SER A 50 5.90 20.45 -22.98
C SER A 50 5.47 19.02 -22.75
N GLU A 51 5.63 18.58 -21.51
CA GLU A 51 5.10 17.30 -21.02
C GLU A 51 4.11 17.63 -19.89
N GLU A 52 2.88 17.15 -20.05
CA GLU A 52 1.79 17.36 -19.10
C GLU A 52 1.44 16.02 -18.45
N VAL A 53 1.40 15.99 -17.12
CA VAL A 53 1.03 14.83 -16.32
C VAL A 53 -0.26 15.15 -15.56
N THR A 54 -1.27 14.31 -15.74
CA THR A 54 -2.56 14.45 -15.05
C THR A 54 -2.86 13.20 -14.25
N ILE A 55 -3.08 13.37 -12.94
CA ILE A 55 -3.52 12.28 -12.06
C ILE A 55 -5.05 12.29 -11.99
N ILE A 56 -5.67 11.14 -12.23
CA ILE A 56 -7.12 10.94 -12.23
C ILE A 56 -7.53 9.90 -11.17
N ASN A 57 -8.83 9.74 -10.96
CA ASN A 57 -9.43 8.78 -10.01
C ASN A 57 -9.18 9.09 -8.51
N TRP A 58 -9.39 10.35 -8.13
CA TRP A 58 -9.24 10.83 -6.74
C TRP A 58 -10.32 10.35 -5.75
N GLU A 59 -11.17 9.38 -6.11
CA GLU A 59 -12.36 8.99 -5.32
C GLU A 59 -12.05 8.44 -3.93
N VAL A 60 -10.89 7.82 -3.75
CA VAL A 60 -10.42 7.26 -2.46
C VAL A 60 -9.30 8.08 -1.80
N ALA A 61 -8.97 9.24 -2.39
CA ALA A 61 -7.92 10.09 -1.87
C ALA A 61 -8.33 10.71 -0.52
N GLY A 62 -7.33 10.99 0.32
CA GLY A 62 -7.58 11.46 1.67
C GLY A 62 -6.32 11.70 2.48
N TRP A 63 -6.52 12.08 3.73
CA TRP A 63 -5.43 12.25 4.70
C TRP A 63 -5.11 10.89 5.33
N TYR A 64 -3.97 10.32 4.95
CA TYR A 64 -3.47 9.04 5.44
C TYR A 64 -2.05 9.19 5.96
N THR A 65 -1.48 8.14 6.54
CA THR A 65 -0.08 8.15 6.97
C THR A 65 0.87 8.37 5.78
N SER A 66 2.05 8.95 6.03
CA SER A 66 3.03 9.26 4.97
C SER A 66 3.51 8.05 4.16
N TYR A 67 3.36 6.84 4.68
CA TYR A 67 3.71 5.60 3.97
C TYR A 67 2.57 5.03 3.12
N GLN A 68 1.35 5.59 3.21
CA GLN A 68 0.15 5.00 2.63
C GLN A 68 0.30 4.69 1.13
N GLU A 69 0.77 5.68 0.36
CA GLU A 69 0.90 5.54 -1.10
C GLU A 69 1.83 4.38 -1.44
N TYR A 70 3.05 4.38 -0.88
CA TYR A 70 4.03 3.31 -1.08
C TYR A 70 3.51 1.95 -0.62
N ALA A 71 2.94 1.86 0.59
CA ALA A 71 2.57 0.58 1.17
C ALA A 71 1.39 -0.09 0.44
N ILE A 72 0.39 0.66 0.01
CA ILE A 72 -0.71 0.14 -0.82
C ILE A 72 -0.21 -0.18 -2.23
N GLY A 73 0.57 0.72 -2.84
CA GLY A 73 1.16 0.47 -4.16
C GLY A 73 1.97 -0.82 -4.17
N PHE A 74 2.88 -1.00 -3.20
CA PHE A 74 3.70 -2.21 -3.05
C PHE A 74 2.88 -3.50 -2.98
N CYS A 75 1.67 -3.47 -2.41
CA CYS A 75 0.79 -4.64 -2.36
C CYS A 75 0.23 -5.03 -3.74
N THR A 76 0.27 -4.13 -4.72
CA THR A 76 -0.34 -4.33 -6.04
C THR A 76 0.68 -4.27 -7.19
N LEU A 77 1.93 -3.90 -6.91
CA LEU A 77 3.00 -3.87 -7.91
C LEU A 77 3.22 -5.24 -8.56
N GLU A 78 3.34 -5.21 -9.88
CA GLU A 78 3.85 -6.32 -10.67
C GLU A 78 5.36 -6.14 -10.88
N TRP A 79 6.14 -7.18 -10.60
CA TRP A 79 7.60 -7.17 -10.74
C TRP A 79 8.03 -7.72 -12.10
N ASN A 80 7.40 -7.24 -13.17
CA ASN A 80 7.62 -7.68 -14.55
C ASN A 80 8.34 -6.64 -15.43
N ASP A 81 8.52 -5.41 -14.93
CA ASP A 81 9.25 -4.33 -15.58
C ASP A 81 9.95 -3.40 -14.56
N ASP A 82 10.41 -2.22 -15.00
CA ASP A 82 11.10 -1.20 -14.20
C ASP A 82 10.15 -0.25 -13.43
N GLY A 83 8.84 -0.43 -13.55
CA GLY A 83 7.81 0.33 -12.84
C GLY A 83 7.96 0.39 -11.34
N PRO A 84 8.19 -0.75 -10.65
CA PRO A 84 8.43 -0.75 -9.22
C PRO A 84 9.57 0.18 -8.79
N GLN A 85 10.63 0.29 -9.59
CA GLN A 85 11.75 1.18 -9.29
C GLN A 85 11.32 2.65 -9.34
N TYR A 86 10.67 3.08 -10.43
CA TYR A 86 10.19 4.47 -10.53
C TYR A 86 9.13 4.80 -9.48
N PHE A 87 8.27 3.83 -9.15
CA PHE A 87 7.29 4.01 -8.09
C PHE A 87 7.95 4.22 -6.72
N GLU A 88 8.99 3.44 -6.39
CA GLU A 88 9.77 3.64 -5.17
C GLU A 88 10.46 5.00 -5.12
N GLU A 89 11.08 5.43 -6.22
CA GLU A 89 11.72 6.75 -6.33
C GLU A 89 10.70 7.89 -6.13
N PHE A 90 9.48 7.73 -6.67
CA PHE A 90 8.41 8.71 -6.57
C PHE A 90 7.74 8.74 -5.18
N ALA A 91 7.36 7.59 -4.64
CA ALA A 91 6.57 7.48 -3.39
C ALA A 91 7.44 7.50 -2.13
N GLY A 92 8.74 7.22 -2.27
CA GLY A 92 9.67 7.03 -1.17
C GLY A 92 9.57 5.62 -0.55
N PRO A 93 10.69 4.96 -0.24
CA PRO A 93 10.67 3.59 0.27
C PRO A 93 10.20 3.51 1.73
N TRP A 94 9.14 2.72 1.98
CA TRP A 94 8.65 2.37 3.31
C TRP A 94 8.54 0.84 3.50
N PRO A 95 9.65 0.07 3.39
CA PRO A 95 9.61 -1.39 3.31
C PRO A 95 9.05 -2.07 4.57
N LYS A 96 9.24 -1.47 5.75
CA LYS A 96 8.70 -2.00 7.01
C LYS A 96 7.17 -1.94 7.01
N GLU A 97 6.61 -0.77 6.73
CA GLU A 97 5.16 -0.56 6.65
C GLU A 97 4.55 -1.33 5.47
N ALA A 98 5.22 -1.35 4.32
CA ALA A 98 4.80 -2.15 3.17
C ALA A 98 4.77 -3.66 3.48
N SER A 99 5.73 -4.19 4.25
CA SER A 99 5.71 -5.59 4.65
C SER A 99 4.52 -5.93 5.56
N ALA A 100 4.20 -5.05 6.52
CA ALA A 100 3.04 -5.18 7.39
C ALA A 100 1.73 -5.09 6.60
N MET A 101 1.63 -4.12 5.69
CA MET A 101 0.47 -3.95 4.82
C MET A 101 0.32 -5.11 3.83
N ARG A 102 1.42 -5.66 3.30
CA ARG A 102 1.39 -6.84 2.43
C ARG A 102 0.87 -8.06 3.14
N MET A 103 1.27 -8.29 4.40
CA MET A 103 0.68 -9.33 5.24
C MET A 103 -0.83 -9.14 5.37
N LEU A 104 -1.31 -7.94 5.65
CA LEU A 104 -2.76 -7.68 5.73
C LEU A 104 -3.47 -7.92 4.40
N TYR A 105 -2.93 -7.36 3.32
CA TYR A 105 -3.50 -7.43 1.97
C TYR A 105 -3.68 -8.88 1.51
N GLN A 106 -2.67 -9.73 1.76
CA GLN A 106 -2.71 -11.15 1.40
C GLN A 106 -3.80 -11.94 2.12
N ASN A 107 -4.28 -11.51 3.29
CA ASN A 107 -5.32 -12.23 4.02
C ASN A 107 -6.73 -11.70 3.72
N LEU A 108 -6.83 -10.47 3.24
CA LEU A 108 -8.12 -9.85 2.90
C LEU A 108 -8.52 -10.11 1.45
N TRP A 109 -7.55 -10.18 0.54
CA TRP A 109 -7.80 -10.11 -0.89
C TRP A 109 -7.17 -11.24 -1.73
N LEU A 110 -6.37 -12.12 -1.13
CA LEU A 110 -5.77 -13.30 -1.78
C LEU A 110 -6.10 -14.57 -0.99
#